data_AF-A0A090KV96-F1
#
_entry.id   AF-A0A090KV96-F1
#
_cell.length_a   1.000
_cell.length_b   1.000
_cell.length_c   1.000
_cell.angle_alpha   90.00
_cell.angle_beta   90.00
_cell.angle_gamma   90.00
#
_symmetry.space_group_name_H-M   'P 1'
#
loop_
_entity.id
_entity.type
_entity.pdbx_description
1 polymer ?
#
loop_
_entity_poly.entity_id
_entity_poly.type
_entity_poly.pdbx_seq_one_letter_code
_entity_poly.pdbx_strand_id
1 'polypeptide(L)'
;MDLLKKESETFNLVDNKSKDDNKVLSLNDLDSWYFDSSDYRCCFNLFHAKIVTFIYCTLVLHEIVLGAIYLAGREEFVNKEWETIGIFLIRLFQLPPVFIAYYSLWKCNPYFIIPFGVSQVCIGSFADIFTILRIIRDLDANNSLFLPFEGCYKILNILLPLLIYILLAISLLWVLYRCHIYFVARKMYQKERDLYTNKQIALSNSKTKSDEEITMIGE
;
A
#
# COMPACT_ATOMS: atom_id res chain seq x y z
N MET A 1 -26.18 1.02 -3.95
CA MET A 1 -26.60 2.42 -4.16
C MET A 1 -26.86 3.14 -2.82
N ASP A 2 -26.17 2.75 -1.73
CA ASP A 2 -26.40 3.27 -0.37
C ASP A 2 -25.12 3.75 0.35
N LEU A 3 -23.95 3.70 -0.30
CA LEU A 3 -22.69 4.24 0.27
C LEU A 3 -22.52 5.74 0.02
N LEU A 4 -23.12 6.28 -1.04
CA LEU A 4 -23.12 7.72 -1.34
C LEU A 4 -24.07 8.52 -0.43
N LYS A 5 -25.07 7.87 0.19
CA LYS A 5 -26.02 8.57 1.06
C LYS A 5 -25.41 8.86 2.44
N LYS A 6 -24.55 7.97 2.92
CA LYS A 6 -23.80 8.13 4.18
C LYS A 6 -22.74 9.23 4.11
N GLU A 7 -22.26 9.55 2.90
CA GLU A 7 -21.36 10.68 2.63
C GLU A 7 -22.03 12.05 2.83
N SER A 8 -23.37 12.13 2.76
CA SER A 8 -24.11 13.40 2.92
C SER A 8 -24.51 13.72 4.37
N GLU A 9 -24.64 12.73 5.23
CA GLU A 9 -25.04 12.96 6.64
C GLU A 9 -23.86 13.40 7.52
N THR A 10 -22.62 13.06 7.16
CA THR A 10 -21.42 13.62 7.81
C THR A 10 -21.09 15.03 7.32
N PHE A 11 -21.67 15.45 6.18
CA PHE A 11 -21.45 16.76 5.57
C PHE A 11 -22.35 17.87 6.12
N ASN A 12 -23.38 17.54 6.91
CA ASN A 12 -24.36 18.51 7.43
C ASN A 12 -24.20 18.87 8.92
N LEU A 13 -23.15 18.40 9.60
CA LEU A 13 -22.93 18.71 11.03
C LEU A 13 -22.07 19.96 11.27
N VAL A 14 -21.64 20.66 10.22
CA VAL A 14 -20.87 21.92 10.35
C VAL A 14 -21.68 23.16 9.93
N ASP A 15 -22.84 23.00 9.28
CA ASP A 15 -23.55 24.14 8.66
C ASP A 15 -24.80 24.62 9.43
N ASN A 16 -25.00 24.20 10.68
CA ASN A 16 -26.13 24.64 11.51
C ASN A 16 -25.73 25.01 12.95
N LYS A 17 -24.67 25.80 13.08
CA LYS A 17 -24.44 26.61 14.29
C LYS A 17 -24.08 28.04 13.89
N SER A 18 -25.05 28.73 13.30
CA SER A 18 -25.02 30.19 13.24
C SER A 18 -25.07 30.76 14.66
N LYS A 19 -24.19 31.74 14.91
CA LYS A 19 -24.10 32.66 16.06
C LYS A 19 -23.18 32.23 17.21
N ASP A 20 -21.88 32.26 16.92
CA ASP A 20 -20.93 33.00 17.77
C ASP A 20 -19.70 33.34 16.91
N ASP A 21 -19.80 34.46 16.20
CA ASP A 21 -18.68 35.08 15.50
C ASP A 21 -17.67 35.57 16.54
N ASN A 22 -16.41 35.12 16.39
CA ASN A 22 -15.20 35.47 17.17
C ASN A 22 -14.64 34.42 18.14
N LYS A 23 -14.81 33.12 17.88
CA LYS A 23 -13.83 32.16 18.41
C LYS A 23 -12.70 31.98 17.40
N VAL A 24 -11.70 32.87 17.48
CA VAL A 24 -10.38 32.65 16.87
C VAL A 24 -9.86 31.33 17.47
N LEU A 25 -9.99 30.24 16.71
CA LEU A 25 -9.47 28.94 17.10
C LEU A 25 -7.97 29.11 17.31
N SER A 26 -7.52 28.97 18.55
CA SER A 26 -6.14 29.29 18.92
C SER A 26 -5.19 28.29 18.26
N LEU A 27 -3.93 28.67 18.00
CA LEU A 27 -2.90 27.75 17.47
C LEU A 27 -2.80 26.45 18.32
N ASN A 28 -3.09 26.55 19.62
CA ASN A 28 -3.10 25.44 20.57
C ASN A 28 -4.23 24.42 20.32
N ASP A 29 -5.34 24.84 19.71
CA ASP A 29 -6.42 23.93 19.32
C ASP A 29 -6.06 23.15 18.03
N LEU A 30 -5.13 23.66 17.22
CA LEU A 30 -4.66 22.98 16.01
C LEU A 30 -3.79 21.75 16.33
N ASP A 31 -3.09 21.77 17.46
CA ASP A 31 -2.36 20.60 17.98
C ASP A 31 -3.28 19.45 18.39
N SER A 32 -4.58 19.74 18.63
CA SER A 32 -5.61 18.72 18.91
C SER A 32 -6.23 18.12 17.65
N TRP A 33 -5.91 18.63 16.45
CA TRP A 33 -6.42 18.11 15.18
C TRP A 33 -5.63 16.86 14.79
N TYR A 34 -6.02 15.76 15.43
CA TYR A 34 -5.49 14.43 15.21
C TYR A 34 -6.21 13.78 14.01
N PHE A 35 -5.43 13.34 13.01
CA PHE A 35 -5.95 12.49 11.95
C PHE A 35 -6.29 11.13 12.54
N ASP A 36 -7.58 10.85 12.74
CA ASP A 36 -7.99 9.51 13.15
C ASP A 36 -7.81 8.52 12.00
N SER A 37 -6.81 7.66 12.15
CA SER A 37 -6.49 6.60 11.19
C SER A 37 -7.29 5.32 11.43
N SER A 38 -8.20 5.32 12.42
CA SER A 38 -9.00 4.16 12.83
C SER A 38 -9.84 3.58 11.68
N ASP A 39 -10.45 4.43 10.86
CA ASP A 39 -11.28 4.04 9.71
C ASP A 39 -10.49 3.34 8.58
N TYR A 40 -9.17 3.48 8.60
CA TYR A 40 -8.26 2.97 7.56
C TYR A 40 -7.44 1.76 8.01
N ARG A 41 -7.84 1.10 9.09
CA ARG A 41 -7.27 -0.19 9.51
C ARG A 41 -7.69 -1.29 8.53
N CYS A 42 -6.85 -2.32 8.38
CA CYS A 42 -7.16 -3.50 7.56
C CYS A 42 -7.66 -4.65 8.44
N CYS A 43 -8.64 -5.40 7.93
CA CYS A 43 -9.22 -6.70 8.34
C CYS A 43 -9.51 -7.01 9.83
N PHE A 44 -9.00 -6.27 10.83
CA PHE A 44 -9.18 -6.59 12.25
C PHE A 44 -9.07 -5.40 13.24
N ASN A 45 -9.17 -4.14 12.82
CA ASN A 45 -8.97 -2.98 13.72
C ASN A 45 -7.63 -2.98 14.51
N LEU A 46 -6.70 -3.90 14.20
CA LEU A 46 -5.50 -4.18 14.98
C LEU A 46 -4.23 -3.68 14.28
N PHE A 47 -4.20 -3.76 12.94
CA PHE A 47 -3.04 -3.39 12.14
C PHE A 47 -3.32 -2.26 11.16
N HIS A 48 -2.45 -1.27 11.21
CA HIS A 48 -2.48 -0.11 10.34
C HIS A 48 -2.12 -0.52 8.89
N ALA A 49 -2.87 -0.05 7.89
CA ALA A 49 -2.70 -0.48 6.49
C ALA A 49 -1.25 -0.38 5.98
N LYS A 50 -0.50 0.63 6.45
CA LYS A 50 0.93 0.79 6.18
C LYS A 50 1.78 -0.39 6.65
N ILE A 51 1.53 -0.93 7.85
CA ILE A 51 2.29 -2.04 8.44
C ILE A 51 2.00 -3.33 7.67
N VAL A 52 0.73 -3.61 7.40
CA VAL A 52 0.33 -4.79 6.63
C VAL A 52 0.95 -4.74 5.23
N THR A 53 0.91 -3.58 4.58
CA THR A 53 1.53 -3.40 3.26
C THR A 53 3.04 -3.61 3.30
N PHE A 54 3.72 -3.16 4.37
CA PHE A 54 5.15 -3.41 4.57
C PHE A 54 5.46 -4.91 4.68
N ILE A 55 4.64 -5.66 5.42
CA ILE A 55 4.77 -7.13 5.52
C ILE A 55 4.62 -7.77 4.14
N TYR A 56 3.59 -7.41 3.38
CA TYR A 56 3.39 -7.95 2.03
C TYR A 56 4.53 -7.59 1.08
N CYS A 57 5.02 -6.35 1.08
CA CYS A 57 6.19 -5.97 0.28
C CYS A 57 7.41 -6.82 0.64
N THR A 58 7.58 -7.13 1.93
CA THR A 58 8.67 -7.97 2.42
C THR A 58 8.50 -9.43 2.01
N LEU A 59 7.30 -9.99 2.07
CA LEU A 59 7.03 -11.34 1.60
C LEU A 59 7.31 -11.49 0.11
N VAL A 60 6.87 -10.52 -0.70
CA VAL A 60 7.15 -10.48 -2.14
C VAL A 60 8.65 -10.34 -2.42
N LEU A 61 9.36 -9.52 -1.64
CA LEU A 61 10.83 -9.45 -1.75
C LEU A 61 11.48 -10.81 -1.48
N HIS A 62 11.05 -11.52 -0.45
CA HIS A 62 11.55 -12.86 -0.14
C HIS A 62 11.23 -13.84 -1.27
N GLU A 63 10.02 -13.80 -1.81
CA GLU A 63 9.61 -14.63 -2.96
C GLU A 63 10.51 -14.39 -4.18
N ILE A 64 10.78 -13.12 -4.53
CA ILE A 64 11.65 -12.77 -5.65
C ILE A 64 13.07 -13.29 -5.41
N VAL A 65 13.64 -13.05 -4.23
CA VAL A 65 15.01 -13.44 -3.88
C VAL A 65 15.15 -14.96 -3.82
N LEU A 66 14.27 -15.64 -3.09
CA LEU A 66 14.29 -17.10 -2.99
C LEU A 66 14.03 -17.77 -4.33
N GLY A 67 13.09 -17.25 -5.12
CA GLY A 67 12.82 -17.72 -6.47
C GLY A 67 14.02 -17.53 -7.41
N ALA A 68 14.71 -16.38 -7.34
CA ALA A 68 15.91 -16.14 -8.12
C ALA A 68 17.07 -17.07 -7.70
N ILE A 69 17.28 -17.28 -6.41
CA ILE A 69 18.29 -18.22 -5.88
C ILE A 69 17.96 -19.66 -6.32
N TYR A 70 16.70 -20.08 -6.18
CA TYR A 70 16.25 -21.39 -6.61
C TYR A 70 16.53 -21.61 -8.11
N LEU A 71 16.16 -20.66 -8.97
CA LEU A 71 16.43 -20.74 -10.41
C LEU A 71 17.93 -20.72 -10.74
N ALA A 72 18.73 -19.90 -10.04
CA ALA A 72 20.17 -19.83 -10.26
C ALA A 72 20.90 -21.12 -9.85
N GLY A 73 20.37 -21.86 -8.87
CA GLY A 73 20.90 -23.15 -8.43
C GLY A 73 20.58 -24.33 -9.34
N ARG A 74 19.84 -24.11 -10.44
CA ARG A 74 19.41 -25.16 -11.36
C ARG A 74 20.47 -25.51 -12.40
N GLU A 75 20.56 -26.80 -12.72
CA GLU A 75 21.38 -27.27 -13.85
C GLU A 75 20.95 -26.62 -15.16
N GLU A 76 19.66 -26.37 -15.34
CA GLU A 76 19.10 -25.71 -16.51
C GLU A 76 19.57 -24.26 -16.67
N PHE A 77 19.86 -23.58 -15.55
CA PHE A 77 20.47 -22.25 -15.56
C PHE A 77 21.95 -22.31 -15.94
N VAL A 78 22.68 -23.31 -15.44
CA VAL A 78 24.08 -23.58 -15.81
C VAL A 78 24.20 -23.97 -17.29
N ASN A 79 23.27 -24.77 -17.79
CA ASN A 79 23.16 -25.20 -19.18
C ASN A 79 22.61 -24.10 -20.11
N LYS A 80 22.33 -22.91 -19.57
CA LYS A 80 21.84 -21.73 -20.28
C LYS A 80 20.53 -21.94 -21.03
N GLU A 81 19.60 -22.69 -20.44
CA GLU A 81 18.25 -22.78 -20.97
C GLU A 81 17.57 -21.40 -20.92
N TRP A 82 17.18 -20.90 -22.10
CA TRP A 82 16.60 -19.56 -22.27
C TRP A 82 15.32 -19.35 -21.45
N GLU A 83 14.52 -20.40 -21.25
CA GLU A 83 13.31 -20.33 -20.43
C GLU A 83 13.65 -20.00 -18.98
N THR A 84 14.56 -20.77 -18.36
CA THR A 84 15.00 -20.59 -16.98
C THR A 84 15.69 -19.23 -16.78
N ILE A 85 16.53 -18.81 -17.72
CA ILE A 85 17.17 -17.48 -17.70
C ILE A 85 16.11 -16.38 -17.83
N GLY A 86 15.12 -16.54 -18.72
CA GLY A 86 14.05 -15.59 -18.93
C GLY A 86 13.25 -15.34 -17.66
N ILE A 87 12.84 -16.40 -16.95
CA ILE A 87 12.11 -16.27 -15.67
C ILE A 87 12.99 -15.64 -14.59
N PHE A 88 14.28 -15.99 -14.54
CA PHE A 88 15.22 -15.36 -13.62
C PHE A 88 15.32 -13.84 -13.85
N LEU A 89 15.43 -13.40 -15.11
CA LEU A 89 15.45 -11.98 -15.46
C LEU A 89 14.12 -11.28 -15.11
N ILE A 90 12.98 -11.93 -15.36
CA ILE A 90 11.67 -11.41 -14.97
C ILE A 90 11.63 -11.16 -13.45
N ARG A 91 12.15 -12.08 -12.64
CA ARG A 91 12.26 -11.90 -11.19
C ARG A 91 13.11 -10.68 -10.82
N LEU A 92 14.25 -10.47 -11.49
CA LEU A 92 15.06 -9.28 -11.26
C LEU A 92 14.34 -7.99 -11.64
N PHE A 93 13.54 -8.00 -12.72
CA PHE A 93 12.72 -6.85 -13.12
C PHE A 93 11.57 -6.53 -12.15
N GLN A 94 11.21 -7.44 -11.24
CA GLN A 94 10.26 -7.14 -10.16
C GLN A 94 10.88 -6.35 -9.00
N LEU A 95 12.22 -6.32 -8.87
CA LEU A 95 12.89 -5.62 -7.76
C LEU A 95 12.66 -4.09 -7.78
N PRO A 96 12.80 -3.37 -8.91
CA PRO A 96 12.56 -1.93 -8.93
C PRO A 96 11.15 -1.52 -8.45
N PRO A 97 10.05 -2.16 -8.92
CA PRO A 97 8.72 -1.92 -8.36
C PRO A 97 8.61 -2.17 -6.85
N VAL A 98 9.28 -3.19 -6.31
CA VAL A 98 9.32 -3.45 -4.85
C VAL A 98 10.02 -2.30 -4.11
N PHE A 99 11.16 -1.82 -4.61
CA PHE A 99 11.84 -0.66 -4.03
C PHE A 99 10.99 0.62 -4.10
N ILE A 100 10.27 0.82 -5.20
CA ILE A 100 9.32 1.93 -5.35
C ILE A 100 8.19 1.81 -4.31
N ALA A 101 7.70 0.60 -4.01
CA ALA A 101 6.72 0.38 -2.94
C ALA A 101 7.28 0.72 -1.55
N TYR A 102 8.51 0.31 -1.22
CA TYR A 102 9.13 0.73 0.05
C TYR A 102 9.29 2.25 0.14
N TYR A 103 9.70 2.89 -0.95
CA TYR A 103 9.78 4.35 -1.01
C TYR A 103 8.41 5.01 -0.86
N SER A 104 7.36 4.43 -1.45
CA SER A 104 5.97 4.85 -1.26
C SER A 104 5.56 4.80 0.21
N LEU A 105 5.87 3.70 0.90
CA LEU A 105 5.57 3.52 2.32
C LEU A 105 6.33 4.54 3.18
N TRP A 106 7.58 4.85 2.84
CA TRP A 106 8.37 5.86 3.54
C TRP A 106 7.76 7.26 3.38
N LYS A 107 7.55 7.69 2.13
CA LYS A 107 7.01 9.03 1.80
C LYS A 107 5.50 9.15 1.94
N CYS A 108 4.79 8.06 2.24
CA CYS A 108 3.33 7.97 2.26
C CYS A 108 2.68 8.51 0.97
N ASN A 109 3.23 8.14 -0.19
CA ASN A 109 2.75 8.63 -1.49
C ASN A 109 1.95 7.55 -2.24
N PRO A 110 0.62 7.72 -2.45
CA PRO A 110 -0.24 6.67 -2.99
C PRO A 110 0.12 6.22 -4.40
N TYR A 111 0.61 7.13 -5.26
CA TYR A 111 0.88 6.84 -6.68
C TYR A 111 1.98 5.80 -6.89
N PHE A 112 2.92 5.68 -5.95
CA PHE A 112 4.03 4.74 -6.05
C PHE A 112 3.66 3.31 -5.62
N ILE A 113 2.47 3.08 -5.05
CA ILE A 113 1.98 1.72 -4.76
C ILE A 113 1.50 1.02 -6.04
N ILE A 114 0.95 1.79 -6.99
CA ILE A 114 0.31 1.26 -8.20
C ILE A 114 1.29 0.47 -9.08
N PRO A 115 2.50 0.99 -9.42
CA PRO A 115 3.47 0.25 -10.23
C PRO A 115 3.85 -1.10 -9.62
N PHE A 116 3.92 -1.18 -8.30
CA PHE A 116 4.18 -2.42 -7.58
C PHE A 116 3.04 -3.43 -7.76
N GLY A 117 1.79 -3.02 -7.48
CA GLY A 117 0.63 -3.90 -7.67
C GLY A 117 0.50 -4.41 -9.10
N VAL A 118 0.69 -3.53 -10.10
CA VAL A 118 0.65 -3.90 -11.51
C VAL A 118 1.78 -4.86 -11.87
N SER A 119 3.01 -4.59 -11.42
CA SER A 119 4.14 -5.49 -11.66
C SER A 119 3.90 -6.89 -11.08
N GLN A 120 3.34 -7.00 -9.88
CA GLN A 120 3.08 -8.30 -9.26
C GLN A 120 2.01 -9.11 -10.00
N VAL A 121 0.93 -8.46 -10.46
CA VAL A 121 -0.13 -9.15 -11.22
C VAL A 121 0.33 -9.54 -12.63
N CYS A 122 1.08 -8.68 -13.30
CA CYS A 122 1.45 -8.92 -14.70
C CYS A 122 2.63 -9.88 -14.81
N ILE A 123 3.80 -9.48 -14.35
CA ILE A 123 5.04 -10.24 -14.54
C ILE A 123 5.32 -11.18 -13.37
N GLY A 124 4.89 -10.81 -12.15
CA GLY A 124 5.08 -11.64 -10.97
C GLY A 124 4.29 -12.92 -11.02
N SER A 125 2.99 -12.84 -11.26
CA SER A 125 2.15 -14.04 -11.36
C SER A 125 2.61 -15.03 -12.41
N PHE A 126 3.17 -14.56 -13.51
CA PHE A 126 3.77 -15.44 -14.48
C PHE A 126 5.00 -16.18 -13.92
N ALA A 127 5.95 -15.44 -13.33
CA ALA A 127 7.15 -16.03 -12.74
C ALA A 127 6.85 -16.97 -11.56
N ASP A 128 5.86 -16.62 -10.73
CA ASP A 128 5.48 -17.39 -9.54
C ASP A 128 4.77 -18.68 -9.93
N ILE A 129 3.80 -18.63 -10.84
CA ILE A 129 3.12 -19.83 -11.36
C ILE A 129 4.15 -20.77 -12.00
N PHE A 130 5.07 -20.24 -12.80
CA PHE A 130 6.14 -21.05 -13.40
C PHE A 130 6.98 -21.74 -12.33
N THR A 131 7.39 -21.00 -11.31
CA THR A 131 8.24 -21.52 -10.23
C THR A 131 7.51 -22.58 -9.41
N ILE A 132 6.22 -22.36 -9.09
CA ILE A 132 5.37 -23.34 -8.39
C ILE A 132 5.26 -24.63 -9.19
N LEU A 133 4.92 -24.55 -10.48
CA LEU A 133 4.80 -25.72 -11.35
C LEU A 133 6.12 -26.49 -11.45
N ARG A 134 7.24 -25.78 -11.50
CA ARG A 134 8.57 -26.40 -11.59
C ARG A 134 8.96 -27.09 -10.29
N ILE A 135 8.72 -26.48 -9.14
CA ILE A 135 8.93 -27.09 -7.83
C ILE A 135 8.08 -28.37 -7.70
N ILE A 136 6.79 -28.32 -8.10
CA ILE A 136 5.93 -29.50 -8.06
C ILE A 136 6.46 -30.62 -8.96
N ARG A 137 6.91 -30.28 -10.17
CA ARG A 137 7.50 -31.26 -11.10
C ARG A 137 8.74 -31.92 -10.51
N ASP A 138 9.61 -31.15 -9.86
CA ASP A 138 10.81 -31.70 -9.22
C ASP A 138 10.47 -32.57 -8.01
N LEU A 139 9.45 -32.19 -7.23
CA LEU A 139 8.98 -32.98 -6.10
C LEU A 139 8.34 -34.31 -6.56
N ASP A 140 7.61 -34.31 -7.68
CA ASP A 140 7.00 -35.53 -8.25
C ASP A 140 8.09 -36.45 -8.81
N ALA A 141 9.10 -35.89 -9.51
CA ALA A 141 10.24 -36.66 -10.01
C ALA A 141 11.06 -37.33 -8.89
N ASN A 142 11.14 -36.70 -7.72
CA ASN A 142 11.86 -37.23 -6.56
C ASN A 142 10.98 -38.10 -5.64
N ASN A 143 9.74 -38.41 -6.02
CA ASN A 143 8.76 -39.12 -5.18
C ASN A 143 8.68 -38.54 -3.75
N SER A 144 8.60 -37.22 -3.67
CA SER A 144 8.66 -36.51 -2.39
C SER A 144 7.36 -36.67 -1.58
N LEU A 145 7.51 -36.84 -0.27
CA LEU A 145 6.40 -36.92 0.70
C LEU A 145 5.59 -35.62 0.79
N PHE A 146 6.13 -34.50 0.28
CA PHE A 146 5.43 -33.21 0.22
C PHE A 146 4.29 -33.16 -0.83
N LEU A 147 4.15 -34.17 -1.67
CA LEU A 147 3.04 -34.32 -2.62
C LEU A 147 2.09 -35.43 -2.15
N PRO A 148 1.13 -35.13 -1.26
CA PRO A 148 0.34 -36.15 -0.57
C PRO A 148 -0.69 -36.86 -1.45
N PHE A 149 -1.00 -36.31 -2.64
CA PHE A 149 -2.05 -36.88 -3.51
C PHE A 149 -1.45 -37.75 -4.62
N GLU A 150 -1.91 -39.01 -4.69
CA GLU A 150 -1.49 -39.98 -5.71
C GLU A 150 -2.66 -40.42 -6.61
N GLY A 151 -2.34 -41.15 -7.69
CA GLY A 151 -3.34 -41.70 -8.63
C GLY A 151 -4.21 -40.63 -9.29
N CYS A 152 -5.54 -40.81 -9.24
CA CYS A 152 -6.51 -39.87 -9.83
C CYS A 152 -6.50 -38.48 -9.17
N TYR A 153 -5.93 -38.34 -7.97
CA TYR A 153 -5.89 -37.09 -7.22
C TYR A 153 -4.61 -36.28 -7.43
N LYS A 154 -3.67 -36.73 -8.26
CA LYS A 154 -2.41 -36.00 -8.55
C LYS A 154 -2.64 -34.54 -8.95
N ILE A 155 -3.75 -34.24 -9.62
CA ILE A 155 -4.11 -32.88 -10.01
C ILE A 155 -4.27 -31.93 -8.82
N LEU A 156 -4.65 -32.43 -7.64
CA LEU A 156 -4.80 -31.62 -6.43
C LEU A 156 -3.47 -31.07 -5.90
N ASN A 157 -2.35 -31.76 -6.17
CA ASN A 157 -1.01 -31.26 -5.84
C ASN A 157 -0.66 -29.97 -6.61
N ILE A 158 -1.30 -29.73 -7.76
CA ILE A 158 -1.14 -28.50 -8.55
C ILE A 158 -2.22 -27.49 -8.19
N LEU A 159 -3.47 -27.96 -8.11
CA LEU A 159 -4.62 -27.09 -7.88
C LEU A 159 -4.56 -26.39 -6.52
N LEU A 160 -4.12 -27.08 -5.47
CA LEU A 160 -4.10 -26.53 -4.11
C LEU A 160 -3.06 -25.40 -3.95
N PRO A 161 -1.77 -25.56 -4.35
CA PRO A 161 -0.82 -24.45 -4.32
C PRO A 161 -1.24 -23.27 -5.19
N LEU A 162 -1.84 -23.53 -6.36
CA LEU A 162 -2.33 -22.46 -7.25
C LEU A 162 -3.49 -21.69 -6.63
N LEU A 163 -4.43 -22.38 -5.96
CA LEU A 163 -5.54 -21.75 -5.25
C LEU A 163 -5.02 -20.86 -4.11
N ILE A 164 -4.07 -21.36 -3.32
CA ILE A 164 -3.42 -20.60 -2.24
C ILE A 164 -2.75 -19.35 -2.82
N TYR A 165 -2.02 -19.49 -3.93
CA TYR A 165 -1.38 -18.37 -4.62
C TYR A 165 -2.40 -17.29 -5.04
N ILE A 166 -3.51 -17.70 -5.68
CA ILE A 166 -4.57 -16.76 -6.11
C ILE A 166 -5.16 -16.01 -4.91
N LEU A 167 -5.43 -16.71 -3.79
CA LEU A 167 -5.94 -16.07 -2.57
C LEU A 167 -4.93 -15.05 -1.99
N LEU A 168 -3.64 -15.38 -2.00
CA LEU A 168 -2.58 -14.47 -1.58
C LEU A 168 -2.47 -13.25 -2.49
N ALA A 169 -2.57 -13.43 -3.81
CA ALA A 169 -2.55 -12.34 -4.78
C ALA A 169 -3.75 -11.39 -4.63
N ILE A 170 -4.96 -11.93 -4.44
CA ILE A 170 -6.16 -11.13 -4.14
C ILE A 170 -5.99 -10.37 -2.82
N SER A 171 -5.46 -11.04 -1.80
CA SER A 171 -5.20 -10.43 -0.49
C SER A 171 -4.19 -9.29 -0.58
N LEU A 172 -3.11 -9.47 -1.34
CA LEU A 172 -2.12 -8.44 -1.64
C LEU A 172 -2.79 -7.22 -2.29
N LEU A 173 -3.56 -7.43 -3.36
CA LEU A 173 -4.26 -6.33 -4.05
C LEU A 173 -5.21 -5.58 -3.12
N TRP A 174 -5.94 -6.29 -2.27
CA TRP A 174 -6.83 -5.70 -1.28
C TRP A 174 -6.08 -4.81 -0.28
N VAL A 175 -4.94 -5.30 0.25
CA VAL A 175 -4.09 -4.55 1.17
C VAL A 175 -3.52 -3.30 0.50
N LEU A 176 -3.04 -3.41 -0.75
CA LEU A 176 -2.52 -2.29 -1.52
C LEU A 176 -3.60 -1.24 -1.77
N TYR A 177 -4.81 -1.66 -2.11
CA TYR A 177 -5.96 -0.78 -2.30
C TYR A 177 -6.31 0.00 -1.02
N ARG A 178 -6.39 -0.68 0.13
CA ARG A 178 -6.64 -0.02 1.43
C ARG A 178 -5.50 0.93 1.80
N CYS A 179 -4.25 0.57 1.53
CA CYS A 179 -3.09 1.43 1.75
C CYS A 179 -3.12 2.68 0.88
N HIS A 180 -3.49 2.54 -0.40
CA HIS A 180 -3.65 3.64 -1.33
C HIS A 180 -4.69 4.64 -0.82
N ILE A 181 -5.88 4.17 -0.44
CA ILE A 181 -6.93 5.02 0.15
C ILE A 181 -6.42 5.74 1.39
N TYR A 182 -5.76 5.02 2.30
CA TYR A 182 -5.18 5.60 3.50
C TYR A 182 -4.20 6.74 3.19
N PHE A 183 -3.31 6.57 2.21
CA PHE A 183 -2.36 7.62 1.83
C PHE A 183 -3.03 8.81 1.16
N VAL A 184 -4.08 8.59 0.35
CA VAL A 184 -4.88 9.67 -0.23
C VAL A 184 -5.56 10.48 0.87
N ALA A 185 -6.27 9.81 1.79
CA ALA A 185 -6.96 10.46 2.91
C ALA A 185 -6.00 11.28 3.79
N ARG A 186 -4.85 10.69 4.12
CA ARG A 186 -3.80 11.38 4.90
C ARG A 186 -3.29 12.63 4.19
N LYS A 187 -3.07 12.58 2.87
CA LYS A 187 -2.63 13.74 2.09
C LYS A 187 -3.69 14.84 2.04
N MET A 188 -4.97 14.47 1.89
CA MET A 188 -6.07 15.46 1.91
C MET A 188 -6.14 16.16 3.26
N TYR A 189 -6.07 15.41 4.36
CA TYR A 189 -6.07 15.96 5.71
C TYR A 189 -4.87 16.89 5.97
N GLN A 190 -3.66 16.50 5.52
CA GLN A 190 -2.48 17.36 5.64
C GLN A 190 -2.64 18.66 4.84
N LYS A 191 -3.13 18.58 3.60
CA LYS A 191 -3.36 19.77 2.77
C LYS A 191 -4.37 20.72 3.40
N GLU A 192 -5.43 20.18 4.01
CA GLU A 192 -6.42 20.96 4.72
C GLU A 192 -5.81 21.67 5.93
N ARG A 193 -5.06 20.96 6.77
CA ARG A 193 -4.32 21.55 7.90
C ARG A 193 -3.36 22.66 7.46
N ASP A 194 -2.62 22.47 6.37
CA ASP A 194 -1.69 23.48 5.84
C ASP A 194 -2.44 24.74 5.38
N LEU A 195 -3.60 24.59 4.73
CA LEU A 195 -4.43 25.73 4.32
C LEU A 195 -4.96 26.53 5.52
N TYR A 196 -5.42 25.86 6.58
CA TYR A 196 -5.87 26.53 7.80
C TYR A 196 -4.71 27.24 8.51
N THR A 197 -3.55 26.60 8.61
CA THR A 197 -2.34 27.19 9.21
C THR A 197 -1.89 28.44 8.45
N ASN A 198 -1.83 28.38 7.13
CA ASN A 198 -1.45 29.51 6.29
C ASN A 198 -2.45 30.67 6.38
N LYS A 199 -3.76 30.38 6.45
CA LYS A 199 -4.79 31.41 6.68
C LYS A 199 -4.61 32.11 8.02
N GLN A 200 -4.33 31.36 9.09
CA GLN A 200 -4.09 31.94 10.42
C GLN A 200 -2.82 32.81 10.45
N ILE A 201 -1.73 32.35 9.85
CA ILE A 201 -0.48 33.14 9.74
C ILE A 201 -0.70 34.43 8.94
N ALA A 202 -1.47 34.36 7.84
CA ALA A 202 -1.81 35.54 7.05
C ALA A 202 -2.66 36.55 7.86
N LEU A 203 -3.64 36.05 8.64
CA LEU A 203 -4.47 36.86 9.53
C LEU A 203 -3.70 37.47 10.70
N SER A 204 -2.72 36.75 11.28
CA SER A 204 -1.87 37.31 12.34
C SER A 204 -0.97 38.41 11.79
N ASN A 205 -0.35 38.18 10.63
CA ASN A 205 0.56 39.15 10.01
C ASN A 205 -0.17 40.43 9.56
N SER A 206 -1.42 40.32 9.06
CA SER A 206 -2.21 41.50 8.72
C SER A 206 -2.62 42.30 9.95
N LYS A 207 -2.94 41.63 11.07
CA LYS A 207 -3.27 42.27 12.34
C LYS A 207 -2.06 43.03 12.91
N THR A 208 -0.88 42.41 12.96
CA THR A 208 0.35 43.07 13.41
C THR A 208 0.68 44.30 12.59
N LYS A 209 0.53 44.22 11.26
CA LYS A 209 0.77 45.37 10.38
C LYS A 209 -0.23 46.51 10.60
N SER A 210 -1.50 46.18 10.84
CA SER A 210 -2.52 47.17 11.19
C SER A 210 -2.22 47.85 12.53
N ASP A 211 -1.75 47.09 13.53
CA ASP A 211 -1.43 47.62 14.85
C ASP A 211 -0.18 48.53 14.82
N GLU A 212 0.82 48.21 13.99
CA GLU A 212 2.01 49.04 13.72
C GLU A 212 1.67 50.35 12.96
N GLU A 213 0.77 50.29 11.96
CA GLU A 213 0.32 51.50 11.24
C GLU A 213 -0.48 52.45 12.13
N ILE A 214 -1.27 51.92 13.09
CA ILE A 214 -2.02 52.74 14.05
C ILE A 214 -1.09 53.41 15.07
N THR A 215 0.00 52.74 15.48
CA THR A 215 0.96 53.34 16.43
C THR A 215 1.81 54.44 15.81
N MET A 216 2.12 54.38 14.51
CA MET A 216 2.91 55.42 13.83
C MET A 216 2.15 56.70 13.46
N ILE A 217 0.81 56.71 13.52
CA ILE A 217 -0.02 57.91 13.26
C ILE A 217 -0.34 58.66 14.57
N GLY A 218 -0.05 58.05 15.73
CA GLY A 218 -0.34 58.60 17.06
C GLY A 218 0.80 59.38 17.73
N GLU A 219 1.97 59.51 17.08
CA GLU A 219 3.09 60.37 17.51
C GLU A 219 3.16 61.67 16.68
#